data_AF-A0A2M7TT24-F1
#
_entry.id   AF-A0A2M7TT24-F1
#
_cell.length_a   1.000
_cell.length_b   1.000
_cell.length_c   1.000
_cell.angle_alpha   90.00
_cell.angle_beta   90.00
_cell.angle_gamma   90.00
#
_symmetry.space_group_name_H-M   'P 1'
#
loop_
_entity.id
_entity.type
_entity.pdbx_description
1 polymer ?
#
loop_
_entity_poly.entity_id
_entity_poly.type
_entity_poly.pdbx_seq_one_letter_code
_entity_poly.pdbx_strand_id
1 'polypeptide(L)'
;MKFTSYDTIEEMFESLKKAMDAADKRVKPWQEKMTTPGTYFYQEYEEFIIWGEILNIEEFLSPDEAEWEKQERENSALKNYRFCRCFSPLCPEGELGDVHVSEMSGLITKKAFEKARKNNWFLTLIFE
;
A
#
# COMPACT_ATOMS: atom_id res chain seq x y z
N MET A 1 11.30 14.52 -7.80
CA MET A 1 12.19 13.33 -7.65
C MET A 1 13.60 13.71 -8.14
N LYS A 2 14.68 13.25 -7.49
CA LYS A 2 16.07 13.43 -7.98
C LYS A 2 16.53 12.11 -8.60
N PHE A 3 17.15 12.18 -9.77
CA PHE A 3 17.77 11.00 -10.40
C PHE A 3 19.06 10.65 -9.68
N THR A 4 19.27 9.35 -9.41
CA THR A 4 20.49 8.81 -8.79
C THR A 4 20.97 7.64 -9.63
N SER A 5 22.25 7.66 -10.02
CA SER A 5 22.95 6.55 -10.68
C SER A 5 23.96 5.93 -9.72
N TYR A 6 24.31 4.66 -9.95
CA TYR A 6 25.28 3.90 -9.15
C TYR A 6 26.34 3.30 -10.06
N ASP A 7 27.56 3.19 -9.56
CA ASP A 7 28.67 2.61 -10.32
C ASP A 7 28.70 1.08 -10.18
N THR A 8 28.03 0.54 -9.14
CA THR A 8 27.92 -0.90 -8.88
C THR A 8 26.51 -1.32 -8.46
N ILE A 9 26.23 -2.63 -8.58
CA ILE A 9 24.95 -3.22 -8.14
C ILE A 9 24.86 -3.21 -6.60
N GLU A 10 25.98 -3.38 -5.92
CA GLU A 10 26.08 -3.40 -4.47
C GLU A 10 25.68 -2.05 -3.87
N GLU A 11 26.15 -0.93 -4.45
CA GLU A 11 25.75 0.41 -4.05
C GLU A 11 24.25 0.67 -4.27
N MET A 12 23.70 0.16 -5.38
CA MET A 12 22.27 0.22 -5.65
C MET A 12 21.47 -0.50 -4.57
N PHE A 13 21.85 -1.73 -4.21
CA PHE A 13 21.17 -2.49 -3.15
C PHE A 13 21.30 -1.85 -1.78
N GLU A 14 22.47 -1.30 -1.43
CA GLU A 14 22.63 -0.58 -0.16
C GLU A 14 21.73 0.66 -0.09
N SER A 15 21.59 1.38 -1.20
CA SER A 15 20.70 2.54 -1.30
C SER A 15 19.22 2.14 -1.16
N LEU A 16 18.80 1.05 -1.83
CA LEU A 16 17.45 0.50 -1.68
C LEU A 16 17.17 0.11 -0.21
N LYS A 17 18.11 -0.59 0.43
CA LYS A 17 18.00 -0.95 1.85
C LYS A 17 17.84 0.28 2.74
N LYS A 18 18.65 1.33 2.54
CA LYS A 18 18.53 2.59 3.28
C LYS A 18 17.17 3.26 3.08
N ALA A 19 16.64 3.24 1.86
CA ALA A 19 15.33 3.79 1.56
C ALA A 19 14.20 3.02 2.26
N MET A 20 14.26 1.68 2.26
CA MET A 20 13.33 0.82 2.98
C MET A 20 13.41 1.04 4.49
N ASP A 21 14.59 1.03 5.08
CA ASP A 21 14.79 1.29 6.52
C ASP A 21 14.28 2.67 6.92
N ALA A 22 14.42 3.67 6.04
CA ALA A 22 13.87 5.00 6.25
C ALA A 22 12.34 5.03 6.15
N ALA A 23 11.75 4.23 5.25
CA ALA A 23 10.29 4.08 5.14
C ALA A 23 9.70 3.40 6.37
N ASP A 24 10.33 2.32 6.85
CA ASP A 24 9.99 1.62 8.09
C ASP A 24 9.96 2.57 9.28
N LYS A 25 10.98 3.43 9.43
CA LYS A 25 11.06 4.40 10.53
C LYS A 25 9.97 5.48 10.50
N ARG A 26 9.32 5.69 9.36
CA ARG A 26 8.21 6.66 9.22
C ARG A 26 6.85 6.05 9.55
N VAL A 27 6.77 4.74 9.72
CA VAL A 27 5.51 4.06 10.02
C VAL A 27 4.99 4.52 11.38
N LYS A 28 3.73 4.92 11.41
CA LYS A 28 3.02 5.33 12.62
C LYS A 28 2.40 4.11 13.31
N PRO A 29 2.24 4.13 14.64
CA PRO A 29 1.67 2.99 15.38
C PRO A 29 0.28 2.53 14.92
N TRP A 30 -0.51 3.41 14.30
CA TRP A 30 -1.82 3.04 13.74
C TRP A 30 -1.70 2.35 12.38
N GLN A 31 -0.68 2.70 11.58
CA GLN A 31 -0.40 2.08 10.27
C GLN A 31 0.09 0.64 10.45
N GLU A 32 0.93 0.36 11.45
CA GLU A 32 1.38 -1.02 11.74
C GLU A 32 0.20 -1.96 12.04
N LYS A 33 -0.81 -1.43 12.75
CA LYS A 33 -2.01 -2.17 13.15
C LYS A 33 -3.00 -2.42 12.00
N MET A 34 -2.77 -1.84 10.81
CA MET A 34 -3.61 -2.05 9.64
C MET A 34 -3.27 -3.37 8.95
N THR A 35 -3.71 -4.49 9.51
CA THR A 35 -3.42 -5.83 8.96
C THR A 35 -4.67 -6.56 8.48
N THR A 36 -5.87 -6.04 8.76
CA THR A 36 -7.11 -6.78 8.53
C THR A 36 -7.58 -6.64 7.08
N PRO A 37 -7.75 -7.75 6.34
CA PRO A 37 -8.43 -7.73 5.04
C PRO A 37 -9.83 -7.09 5.11
N GLY A 38 -10.22 -6.39 4.06
CA GLY A 38 -11.44 -5.58 4.01
C GLY A 38 -11.33 -4.22 4.72
N THR A 39 -10.14 -3.84 5.20
CA THR A 39 -9.86 -2.47 5.65
C THR A 39 -9.65 -1.56 4.46
N TYR A 40 -10.25 -0.37 4.49
CA TYR A 40 -10.14 0.63 3.43
C TYR A 40 -9.28 1.81 3.88
N PHE A 41 -8.49 2.33 2.96
CA PHE A 41 -7.60 3.48 3.18
C PHE A 41 -7.60 4.42 1.98
N TYR A 42 -6.94 5.57 2.16
CA TYR A 42 -6.61 6.45 1.06
C TYR A 42 -5.13 6.84 1.09
N GLN A 43 -4.61 7.23 -0.06
CA GLN A 43 -3.32 7.88 -0.23
C GLN A 43 -3.54 9.17 -1.02
N GLU A 44 -2.88 10.23 -0.57
CA GLU A 44 -2.84 11.48 -1.32
C GLU A 44 -1.75 11.38 -2.38
N TYR A 45 -2.12 11.54 -3.65
CA TYR A 45 -1.18 11.47 -4.77
C TYR A 45 -1.37 12.69 -5.68
N GLU A 46 -0.55 13.72 -5.45
CA GLU A 46 -0.57 14.98 -6.21
C GLU A 46 -1.99 15.53 -6.43
N GLU A 47 -2.57 15.32 -7.61
CA GLU A 47 -3.86 15.87 -8.04
C GLU A 47 -5.06 14.94 -7.79
N PHE A 48 -4.84 13.72 -7.31
CA PHE A 48 -5.91 12.76 -7.04
C PHE A 48 -5.67 11.92 -5.78
N ILE A 49 -6.70 11.17 -5.40
CA ILE A 49 -6.64 10.25 -4.27
C ILE A 49 -6.62 8.83 -4.81
N ILE A 50 -5.71 8.02 -4.27
CA ILE A 50 -5.71 6.59 -4.45
C ILE A 50 -6.53 5.98 -3.32
N TRP A 51 -7.55 5.22 -3.68
CA TRP A 51 -8.45 4.55 -2.75
C TRP A 51 -8.04 3.08 -2.66
N GLY A 52 -7.74 2.58 -1.46
CA GLY A 52 -7.20 1.23 -1.29
C GLY A 52 -8.09 0.33 -0.45
N GLU A 53 -8.09 -0.97 -0.77
CA GLU A 53 -8.66 -2.05 0.03
C GLU A 53 -7.55 -3.07 0.32
N ILE A 54 -7.35 -3.42 1.59
CA ILE A 54 -6.44 -4.50 1.99
C ILE A 54 -7.13 -5.83 1.68
N LEU A 55 -6.44 -6.71 0.96
CA LEU A 55 -6.97 -7.99 0.50
C LEU A 55 -6.50 -9.16 1.36
N ASN A 56 -7.26 -10.25 1.32
CA ASN A 56 -6.80 -11.53 1.84
C ASN A 56 -5.97 -12.23 0.76
N ILE A 57 -4.67 -12.36 0.98
CA ILE A 57 -3.74 -12.89 -0.03
C ILE A 57 -4.01 -14.37 -0.38
N GLU A 58 -4.57 -15.13 0.58
CA GLU A 58 -4.95 -16.54 0.40
C GLU A 58 -6.02 -16.74 -0.68
N GLU A 59 -6.77 -15.69 -1.04
CA GLU A 59 -7.77 -15.73 -2.11
C GLU A 59 -7.15 -15.61 -3.52
N PHE A 60 -5.88 -15.22 -3.61
CA PHE A 60 -5.19 -14.89 -4.87
C PHE A 60 -4.01 -15.79 -5.19
N LEU A 61 -3.49 -16.52 -4.20
CA LEU A 61 -2.32 -17.36 -4.33
C LEU A 61 -2.66 -18.82 -4.06
N SER A 62 -1.82 -19.74 -4.55
CA SER A 62 -1.89 -21.13 -4.10
C SER A 62 -1.56 -21.25 -2.60
N PRO A 63 -1.98 -22.32 -1.91
CA PRO A 63 -1.69 -22.49 -0.48
C PRO A 63 -0.20 -22.39 -0.12
N ASP A 64 0.68 -22.94 -0.96
CA ASP A 64 2.13 -22.91 -0.72
C ASP A 64 2.71 -21.49 -0.89
N GLU A 65 2.23 -20.74 -1.89
CA GLU A 65 2.64 -19.34 -2.12
C GLU A 65 2.10 -18.41 -1.02
N ALA A 66 0.87 -18.61 -0.58
CA ALA A 66 0.26 -17.82 0.50
C ALA A 66 1.00 -18.02 1.83
N GLU A 67 1.41 -19.25 2.15
CA GLU A 67 2.19 -19.54 3.34
C GLU A 67 3.59 -18.89 3.27
N TRP A 68 4.26 -18.96 2.12
CA TRP A 68 5.55 -18.29 1.91
C TRP A 68 5.45 -16.77 2.08
N GLU A 69 4.46 -16.14 1.44
CA GLU A 69 4.20 -14.70 1.54
C GLU A 69 3.93 -14.25 2.98
N LYS A 70 3.15 -15.05 3.73
CA LYS A 70 2.87 -14.77 5.14
C LYS A 70 4.14 -14.81 5.98
N GLN A 71 4.98 -15.82 5.78
CA GLN A 71 6.26 -15.95 6.49
C GLN A 71 7.21 -14.80 6.17
N GLU A 72 7.30 -14.39 4.91
CA GLU A 72 8.10 -13.24 4.49
C GLU A 72 7.61 -11.94 5.14
N ARG A 73 6.30 -11.69 5.15
CA ARG A 73 5.72 -10.50 5.80
C ARG A 73 5.93 -10.53 7.31
N GLU A 74 5.94 -11.68 7.97
CA GLU A 74 6.18 -11.73 9.41
C GLU A 74 7.67 -11.53 9.78
N ASN A 75 8.59 -12.00 8.93
CA ASN A 75 10.00 -12.15 9.32
C ASN A 75 11.00 -11.31 8.51
N SER A 76 10.56 -10.56 7.51
CA SER A 76 11.45 -9.92 6.54
C SER A 76 11.19 -8.43 6.32
N ALA A 77 11.78 -7.90 5.25
CA ALA A 77 11.62 -6.53 4.80
C ALA A 77 10.17 -6.21 4.34
N LEU A 78 9.28 -7.21 4.27
CA LEU A 78 7.88 -7.06 3.85
C LEU A 78 6.89 -6.79 5.00
N LYS A 79 7.33 -6.74 6.26
CA LYS A 79 6.46 -6.55 7.45
C LYS A 79 5.53 -5.33 7.40
N ASN A 80 5.95 -4.29 6.69
CA ASN A 80 5.21 -3.06 6.55
C ASN A 80 4.49 -2.95 5.20
N TYR A 81 4.38 -4.04 4.43
CA TYR A 81 3.64 -4.08 3.18
C TYR A 81 2.32 -4.82 3.35
N ARG A 82 1.28 -4.35 2.65
CA ARG A 82 -0.04 -4.98 2.59
C ARG A 82 -0.38 -5.23 1.13
N PHE A 83 -0.85 -6.44 0.85
CA PHE A 83 -1.42 -6.76 -0.45
C PHE A 83 -2.78 -6.07 -0.57
N CYS A 84 -2.91 -5.20 -1.57
CA CYS A 84 -4.03 -4.29 -1.70
C CYS A 84 -4.57 -4.30 -3.14
N ARG A 85 -5.81 -3.87 -3.28
CA ARG A 85 -6.31 -3.33 -4.55
C ARG A 85 -6.46 -1.82 -4.43
N CYS A 86 -5.82 -1.09 -5.32
CA CYS A 86 -5.77 0.37 -5.31
C CYS A 86 -6.48 0.96 -6.53
N PHE A 87 -7.35 1.92 -6.31
CA PHE A 87 -8.24 2.51 -7.30
C PHE A 87 -7.95 4.00 -7.44
N SER A 88 -8.03 4.49 -8.67
CA SER A 88 -7.92 5.92 -8.97
C SER A 88 -8.76 6.25 -10.21
N PRO A 89 -8.95 7.53 -10.54
CA PRO A 89 -9.58 7.89 -11.81
C PRO A 89 -8.84 7.34 -13.05
N LEU A 90 -7.54 7.08 -12.92
CA LEU A 90 -6.69 6.54 -13.99
C LEU A 90 -6.74 5.01 -14.07
N CYS A 91 -7.00 4.33 -12.95
CA CYS A 91 -7.14 2.89 -12.86
C CYS A 91 -8.44 2.53 -12.13
N PRO A 92 -9.60 2.68 -12.80
CA PRO A 92 -10.90 2.54 -12.13
C PRO A 92 -11.27 1.09 -11.79
N GLU A 93 -10.67 0.10 -12.47
CA GLU A 93 -10.84 -1.33 -12.19
C GLU A 93 -10.00 -1.81 -11.00
N GLY A 94 -9.03 -0.99 -10.59
CA GLY A 94 -8.13 -1.25 -9.50
C GLY A 94 -6.89 -2.04 -9.92
N GLU A 95 -5.74 -1.63 -9.39
CA GLU A 95 -4.46 -2.30 -9.54
C GLU A 95 -4.18 -3.15 -8.30
N LEU A 96 -3.79 -4.41 -8.51
CA LEU A 96 -3.33 -5.30 -7.44
C LEU A 96 -1.85 -5.04 -7.19
N GLY A 97 -1.46 -4.92 -5.92
CA GLY A 97 -0.07 -4.76 -5.58
C GLY A 97 0.19 -4.58 -4.09
N ASP A 98 1.47 -4.55 -3.76
CA ASP A 98 1.94 -4.31 -2.42
C ASP A 98 2.09 -2.82 -2.13
N VAL A 99 1.46 -2.40 -1.03
CA VAL A 99 1.53 -1.02 -0.55
C VAL A 99 2.24 -0.99 0.79
N HIS A 100 3.27 -0.16 0.88
CA HIS A 100 3.92 0.10 2.16
C HIS A 100 3.00 0.96 3.04
N VAL A 101 2.77 0.55 4.30
CA VAL A 101 1.79 1.19 5.18
C VAL A 101 2.13 2.65 5.50
N SER A 102 3.39 3.08 5.35
CA SER A 102 3.79 4.49 5.52
C SER A 102 3.23 5.42 4.43
N GLU A 103 2.81 4.88 3.29
CA GLU A 103 2.16 5.63 2.20
C GLU A 103 0.65 5.80 2.41
N MET A 104 0.07 5.11 3.39
CA MET A 104 -1.36 5.21 3.70
C MET A 104 -1.61 6.48 4.50
N SER A 105 -2.29 7.46 3.90
CA SER A 105 -2.58 8.76 4.51
C SER A 105 -3.65 8.68 5.60
N GLY A 106 -4.61 7.76 5.47
CA GLY A 106 -5.61 7.51 6.51
C GLY A 106 -6.58 6.39 6.21
N LEU A 107 -7.36 6.02 7.22
CA LEU A 107 -8.44 5.04 7.13
C LEU A 107 -9.74 5.68 6.68
N ILE A 108 -10.54 4.91 5.94
CA ILE A 108 -11.89 5.30 5.53
C ILE A 108 -12.86 4.16 5.78
N THR A 109 -14.14 4.53 5.86
CA THR A 109 -15.20 3.53 5.95
C THR A 109 -15.48 2.94 4.58
N LYS A 110 -16.03 1.71 4.56
CA LYS A 110 -16.59 1.12 3.33
C LYS A 110 -17.58 2.05 2.64
N LYS A 111 -18.39 2.80 3.41
CA LYS A 111 -19.35 3.77 2.86
C LYS A 111 -18.65 4.90 2.09
N ALA A 112 -17.54 5.43 2.62
CA ALA A 112 -16.74 6.45 1.95
C ALA A 112 -16.08 5.89 0.69
N PHE A 113 -15.51 4.69 0.77
CA PHE A 113 -14.93 3.99 -0.39
C PHE A 113 -15.96 3.76 -1.51
N GLU A 114 -17.15 3.29 -1.16
CA GLU A 114 -18.26 3.11 -2.11
C GLU A 114 -18.78 4.41 -2.69
N LYS A 115 -18.75 5.50 -1.91
CA LYS A 115 -19.06 6.85 -2.40
C LYS A 115 -18.03 7.28 -3.44
N ALA A 116 -16.73 7.06 -3.18
CA ALA A 116 -15.65 7.31 -4.14
C ALA A 116 -15.87 6.51 -5.44
N ARG A 117 -16.15 5.20 -5.32
CA ARG A 117 -16.45 4.32 -6.46
C ARG A 117 -17.58 4.85 -7.33
N LYS A 118 -18.71 5.26 -6.73
CA LYS A 118 -19.86 5.81 -7.46
C LYS A 118 -19.57 7.14 -8.17
N ASN A 119 -18.51 7.84 -7.77
CA ASN A 119 -18.08 9.09 -8.40
C ASN A 119 -16.83 8.89 -9.27
N ASN A 120 -16.60 7.66 -9.77
CA ASN A 120 -15.43 7.32 -10.59
C ASN A 120 -14.11 7.77 -9.95
N TRP A 121 -14.03 7.67 -8.62
CA TRP A 121 -12.83 7.93 -7.83
C TRP A 121 -12.37 9.41 -7.77
N PHE A 122 -13.13 10.36 -8.32
CA PHE A 122 -12.80 11.81 -8.33
C PHE A 122 -13.13 12.57 -7.04
N LEU A 123 -13.56 11.90 -5.97
CA LEU A 123 -13.89 12.57 -4.73
C LEU A 123 -12.63 13.12 -4.05
N THR A 124 -12.63 14.40 -3.71
CA THR A 124 -11.70 14.97 -2.72
C THR A 124 -12.24 14.64 -1.32
N LEU A 125 -11.37 14.36 -0.35
CA LEU A 125 -11.78 14.06 1.03
C LEU A 125 -12.48 15.28 1.64
N ILE A 126 -13.81 15.22 1.68
CA ILE A 126 -14.61 16.03 2.59
C ILE A 126 -14.89 15.12 3.78
N PHE A 127 -14.12 15.28 4.85
CA PHE A 127 -14.40 14.63 6.12
C PHE A 127 -15.68 15.26 6.70
N GLU A 128 -16.75 14.48 6.80
CA GLU A 128 -17.92 14.78 7.65
C GLU A 128 -17.73 14.15 9.03
#